data_AF-A0A924J941-F1
#
_entry.id   AF-A0A924J941-F1
#
_cell.length_a   1.000
_cell.length_b   1.000
_cell.length_c   1.000
_cell.angle_alpha   90.00
_cell.angle_beta   90.00
_cell.angle_gamma   90.00
#
_symmetry.space_group_name_H-M   'P 1'
#
loop_
_entity.id
_entity.type
_entity.pdbx_description
1 polymer ?
#
loop_
_entity_poly.entity_id
_entity_poly.type
_entity_poly.pdbx_seq_one_letter_code
_entity_poly.pdbx_strand_id
1 'polypeptide(L)' 'MKHKKRGPAFPLLPNESEYCYVGDKKKRKYETELDAELTSPSKMLHQYICDFCGHWHNGNSTFPKNTG' A
#
# COMPACT_ATOMS: atom_id res chain seq x y z
N MET A 1 15.67 -17.27 -12.98
CA MET A 1 16.38 -16.32 -12.08
C MET A 1 16.26 -16.85 -10.65
N LYS A 2 17.37 -16.96 -9.90
CA LYS A 2 17.39 -17.56 -8.56
C LYS A 2 16.66 -16.63 -7.57
N HIS A 3 15.51 -17.04 -7.06
CA HIS A 3 14.82 -16.33 -5.98
C HIS A 3 15.74 -16.31 -4.75
N LYS A 4 16.24 -15.13 -4.37
CA LYS A 4 17.03 -14.96 -3.14
C LYS A 4 16.13 -15.35 -1.95
N LYS A 5 16.59 -16.32 -1.17
CA LYS A 5 15.87 -16.86 -0.01
C LYS A 5 15.61 -15.73 1.00
N ARG A 6 14.33 -15.55 1.36
CA ARG A 6 13.89 -14.66 2.46
C ARG A 6 14.47 -15.23 3.76
N GLY A 7 15.27 -14.44 4.48
CA GLY A 7 15.90 -14.86 5.74
C GLY A 7 16.24 -13.67 6.62
N PRO A 8 16.40 -13.86 7.94
CA PRO A 8 16.59 -12.77 8.90
C PRO A 8 17.89 -11.97 8.69
N ALA A 9 18.89 -12.55 8.02
CA ALA A 9 20.15 -11.89 7.66
C ALA A 9 20.04 -10.98 6.42
N PHE A 10 18.95 -11.09 5.67
CA PHE A 10 18.62 -10.21 4.55
C PHE A 10 17.20 -9.71 4.77
N PRO A 11 17.00 -8.79 5.74
CA PRO A 11 15.71 -8.11 5.84
C PRO A 11 15.44 -7.52 4.46
N LEU A 12 14.31 -7.92 3.85
CA LEU A 12 13.89 -7.36 2.57
C LEU A 12 13.78 -5.86 2.82
N LEU A 13 14.76 -5.09 2.33
CA LEU A 13 14.63 -3.64 2.27
C LEU A 13 13.26 -3.38 1.66
N PRO A 14 12.42 -2.54 2.29
CA PRO A 14 11.08 -2.28 1.80
C PRO A 14 11.20 -1.92 0.33
N ASN A 15 10.63 -2.77 -0.52
CA ASN A 15 10.73 -2.58 -1.95
C ASN A 15 9.88 -1.35 -2.27
N GLU A 16 10.53 -0.22 -2.56
CA GLU A 16 9.86 1.06 -2.79
C GLU A 16 8.80 0.96 -3.89
N SER A 17 8.92 0.02 -4.84
CA SER A 17 7.91 -0.21 -5.87
C SER A 17 6.56 -0.70 -5.31
N GLU A 18 6.55 -1.36 -4.14
CA GLU A 18 5.35 -1.82 -3.43
C GLU A 18 4.57 -0.67 -2.76
N TYR A 19 5.08 0.55 -2.81
CA TYR A 19 4.45 1.71 -2.16
C TYR A 19 4.04 2.78 -3.18
N CYS A 20 3.00 3.52 -2.83
CA CYS A 20 2.50 4.70 -3.53
C CYS A 20 2.45 5.86 -2.54
N TYR A 21 2.76 7.07 -3.00
CA TYR A 21 2.55 8.29 -2.22
C TYR A 21 1.17 8.85 -2.55
N VAL A 22 0.28 8.86 -1.56
CA VAL A 22 -1.07 9.41 -1.64
C VAL A 22 -1.12 10.65 -0.77
N GLY A 23 -1.05 11.83 -1.39
CA GLY A 23 -0.70 13.07 -0.69
C GLY A 23 0.68 12.94 -0.04
N ASP A 24 0.79 13.29 1.24
CA ASP A 24 2.04 13.18 2.01
C ASP A 24 2.24 11.80 2.66
N LYS A 25 1.35 10.83 2.38
CA LYS A 25 1.36 9.51 3.03
C LYS A 25 1.88 8.44 2.11
N LYS A 26 2.90 7.71 2.57
CA LYS A 26 3.36 6.48 1.93
C LYS A 26 2.39 5.34 2.26
N LYS A 27 1.70 4.82 1.26
CA LYS A 27 0.74 3.70 1.38
C LYS A 27 1.24 2.48 0.60
N ARG A 28 1.07 1.29 1.18
CA ARG A 28 1.40 0.03 0.50
C ARG A 28 0.35 -0.29 -0.57
N LYS A 29 0.79 -0.69 -1.76
CA LYS A 29 -0.04 -1.14 -2.87
C LYS A 29 -0.43 -2.60 -2.65
N TYR A 30 -1.68 -2.92 -2.93
CA TYR A 30 -2.19 -4.28 -2.94
C TYR A 30 -2.81 -4.58 -4.31
N GLU A 31 -2.67 -5.81 -4.79
CA GLU A 31 -3.23 -6.23 -6.07
C GLU A 31 -4.74 -6.47 -5.97
N THR A 32 -5.21 -6.92 -4.80
CA THR A 32 -6.62 -7.23 -4.54
C THR A 32 -7.14 -6.52 -3.30
N GLU A 33 -8.47 -6.37 -3.21
CA GLU A 33 -9.15 -5.86 -2.03
C GLU A 33 -8.90 -6.74 -0.80
N LEU A 34 -8.94 -8.07 -0.99
CA LEU A 34 -8.72 -9.05 0.07
C LEU A 34 -7.31 -8.94 0.68
N ASP A 35 -6.28 -8.74 -0.15
CA ASP A 35 -4.91 -8.54 0.35
C ASP A 35 -4.79 -7.26 1.18
N ALA A 36 -5.50 -6.20 0.78
CA ALA A 36 -5.56 -4.95 1.53
C ALA A 36 -6.27 -5.17 2.87
N GLU A 37 -7.41 -5.86 2.88
CA GLU A 37 -8.18 -6.18 4.09
C GLU A 37 -7.38 -7.03 5.08
N LEU A 38 -6.76 -8.13 4.62
CA LEU A 38 -5.99 -9.06 5.46
C LEU A 38 -4.77 -8.39 6.11
N THR A 39 -4.24 -7.35 5.47
CA THR A 39 -3.09 -6.60 5.96
C THR A 39 -3.48 -5.26 6.60
N SER A 40 -4.78 -5.02 6.77
CA SER A 40 -5.27 -3.79 7.37
C SER A 40 -4.88 -3.71 8.84
N PRO A 41 -4.24 -2.61 9.30
CA PRO A 41 -3.84 -2.48 10.70
C PRO A 41 -5.03 -2.29 11.65
N SER A 42 -6.22 -2.03 11.11
CA SER A 42 -7.46 -1.94 11.88
C SER A 42 -8.64 -2.38 11.02
N LYS A 43 -9.56 -3.16 11.60
CA LYS A 43 -10.80 -3.59 10.95
C LYS A 43 -11.73 -2.44 10.54
N MET A 44 -11.48 -1.23 11.05
CA MET A 44 -12.28 -0.05 10.70
C MET A 44 -11.73 0.72 9.49
N LEU A 45 -10.55 0.36 8.97
CA LEU A 45 -10.01 1.01 7.79
C LEU A 45 -10.67 0.44 6.54
N HIS A 46 -11.25 1.32 5.75
CA HIS A 46 -11.79 0.98 4.43
C HIS A 46 -10.67 0.65 3.43
N GLN A 47 -11.00 -0.15 2.42
CA GLN A 47 -10.15 -0.43 1.27
C GLN A 47 -10.63 0.42 0.10
N TYR A 48 -9.70 0.98 -0.67
CA TYR A 48 -10.04 1.74 -1.87
C TYR A 48 -8.99 1.54 -2.96
N ILE A 49 -9.41 1.69 -4.21
CA ILE A 49 -8.51 1.74 -5.36
C ILE A 49 -7.98 3.18 -5.47
N CYS A 50 -6.66 3.35 -5.48
CA CYS A 50 -6.05 4.66 -5.67
C CYS A 50 -6.07 5.06 -7.14
N ASP A 51 -6.68 6.20 -7.45
CA ASP A 51 -6.77 6.73 -8.82
C ASP A 51 -5.40 7.03 -9.46
N PHE A 52 -4.33 7.20 -8.66
CA PHE A 52 -2.99 7.55 -9.15
C PHE A 52 -2.17 6.35 -9.59
N CYS A 53 -2.27 5.23 -8.87
CA CYS A 53 -1.48 4.03 -9.19
C CYS A 53 -2.33 2.82 -9.58
N GLY A 54 -3.65 2.89 -9.49
CA GLY A 54 -4.58 1.81 -9.84
C GLY A 54 -4.56 0.60 -8.90
N HIS A 55 -3.86 0.69 -7.76
CA HIS A 55 -3.77 -0.40 -6.79
C HIS A 55 -4.66 -0.15 -5.57
N TRP A 56 -4.97 -1.22 -4.84
CA TRP A 56 -5.71 -1.17 -3.59
C TRP A 56 -4.84 -0.62 -2.46
N HIS A 57 -5.46 0.12 -1.55
CA HIS A 57 -4.84 0.71 -0.36
C HIS A 57 -5.80 0.71 0.84
N ASN A 58 -5.22 0.71 2.04
CA ASN A 58 -5.95 0.86 3.30
C ASN A 58 -6.17 2.34 3.66
N GLY A 59 -7.34 2.63 4.21
CA GLY A 59 -7.77 3.93 4.73
C GLY A 59 -8.64 4.74 3.76
N ASN A 60 -8.77 6.03 4.04
CA ASN A 60 -9.56 6.93 3.20
C ASN A 60 -8.73 7.43 2.02
N SER A 61 -9.39 7.61 0.87
CA SER A 61 -8.77 8.15 -0.36
C SER A 61 -8.61 9.66 -0.33
N THR A 62 -8.91 10.32 0.81
CA THR A 62 -8.87 11.78 0.97
C THR A 62 -7.49 12.32 0.62
N PHE A 63 -7.30 12.54 -0.68
CA PHE A 63 -6.53 13.65 -1.16
C PHE A 63 -7.13 14.86 -0.45
N PRO A 64 -6.32 15.71 0.20
CA PRO A 64 -6.80 17.04 0.47
C PRO A 64 -7.26 17.57 -0.88
N LYS A 65 -8.58 17.71 -1.07
CA LYS A 65 -9.09 18.54 -2.14
C LYS A 65 -8.43 19.88 -1.86
N ASN A 66 -7.46 20.26 -2.68
CA ASN A 66 -7.00 21.64 -2.73
C ASN A 66 -8.23 22.45 -3.11
N THR A 67 -8.99 22.89 -2.11
CA THR A 67 -9.91 24.00 -2.25
C THR A 67 -9.01 25.22 -2.41
N GLY A 68 -8.67 25.50 -3.68
CA GLY A 68 -8.14 26.78 -4.10
C GLY A 68 -9.20 27.87 -3.95
#